data_AF-A0A923Q5C0-F1
#
_entry.id   AF-A0A923Q5C0-F1
#
_cell.length_a   1.000
_cell.length_b   1.000
_cell.length_c   1.000
_cell.angle_alpha   90.00
_cell.angle_beta   90.00
_cell.angle_gamma   90.00
#
_symmetry.space_group_name_H-M   'P 1'
#
loop_
_entity.id
_entity.type
_entity.pdbx_description
1 polymer ?
#
loop_
_entity_poly.entity_id
_entity_poly.type
_entity_poly.pdbx_seq_one_letter_code
_entity_poly.pdbx_strand_id
1 'polypeptide(L)' 'MPKWEYATVPLLVHATKQILDNWGQDGWELVQVVPGPGGGEQLVAYFKRPLP' A
#
# COMPACT_ATOMS: atom_id res chain seq x y z
N MET A 1 -5.11 21.96 -9.02
CA MET A 1 -4.79 20.52 -9.14
C MET A 1 -4.76 19.94 -7.73
N PRO A 2 -5.39 18.77 -7.47
CA PRO A 2 -5.35 18.14 -6.15
C PRO A 2 -3.92 17.74 -5.78
N LYS A 3 -3.55 17.93 -4.51
CA LYS A 3 -2.29 17.44 -3.96
C LYS A 3 -2.49 16.03 -3.40
N TRP A 4 -1.48 15.19 -3.50
CA TRP A 4 -1.56 13.79 -3.09
C TRP A 4 -0.50 13.48 -2.03
N GLU A 5 -0.90 12.68 -1.06
CA GLU A 5 -0.02 12.00 -0.11
C GLU A 5 0.25 10.59 -0.63
N TYR A 6 1.47 10.07 -0.43
CA TYR A 6 1.87 8.73 -0.84
C TYR A 6 2.45 7.96 0.33
N ALA A 7 2.13 6.67 0.40
CA ALA A 7 2.63 5.76 1.42
C ALA A 7 3.16 4.46 0.80
N THR A 8 4.16 3.88 1.47
CA THR A 8 4.80 2.61 1.09
C THR A 8 4.68 1.65 2.26
N VAL A 9 4.08 0.47 2.03
CA VAL A 9 3.66 -0.45 3.11
C VAL A 9 4.16 -1.86 2.81
N PRO A 10 4.87 -2.52 3.73
CA PRO A 10 5.24 -3.92 3.58
C PRO A 10 4.00 -4.81 3.71
N LEU A 11 3.87 -5.79 2.82
CA LEU A 11 2.81 -6.81 2.88
C LEU A 11 3.39 -8.10 3.46
N LEU A 12 2.79 -8.57 4.54
CA LEU A 12 3.13 -9.84 5.17
C LEU A 12 2.33 -10.96 4.49
N VAL A 13 3.01 -12.03 4.06
CA VAL A 13 2.43 -13.15 3.25
C VAL A 13 1.15 -13.75 3.85
N HIS A 14 1.00 -13.75 5.17
CA HIS A 14 -0.18 -14.27 5.88
C HIS A 14 -1.19 -13.21 6.33
N ALA A 15 -0.95 -11.93 6.04
CA ALA A 15 -1.82 -10.81 6.42
C ALA A 15 -2.10 -9.82 5.28
N THR A 16 -1.67 -10.12 4.05
CA THR A 16 -1.81 -9.22 2.88
C THR A 16 -3.20 -8.63 2.75
N LYS A 17 -4.26 -9.47 2.75
CA LYS A 17 -5.64 -8.99 2.62
C LYS A 17 -6.02 -8.01 3.73
N GLN A 18 -5.74 -8.37 4.99
CA GLN A 18 -6.05 -7.52 6.14
C GLN A 18 -5.34 -6.17 6.06
N ILE A 19 -4.07 -6.16 5.63
CA ILE A 19 -3.31 -4.92 5.44
C ILE A 19 -3.99 -4.07 4.35
N LEU A 20 -4.27 -4.63 3.17
CA LEU A 20 -4.90 -3.88 2.09
C LEU A 20 -6.28 -3.33 2.48
N ASP A 21 -7.10 -4.15 3.15
CA ASP A 21 -8.45 -3.77 3.60
C ASP A 21 -8.39 -2.60 4.61
N ASN A 22 -7.47 -2.64 5.57
CA ASN A 22 -7.30 -1.57 6.57
C ASN A 22 -6.91 -0.24 5.92
N TRP A 23 -5.93 -0.25 5.01
CA TRP A 23 -5.50 0.97 4.31
C TRP A 23 -6.63 1.51 3.41
N GLY A 24 -7.39 0.63 2.77
CA GLY A 24 -8.59 1.03 2.01
C GLY A 24 -9.66 1.69 2.88
N GLN A 25 -9.90 1.17 4.09
CA GLN A 25 -10.83 1.76 5.07
C GLN A 25 -10.36 3.14 5.56
N ASP A 26 -9.03 3.35 5.67
CA ASP A 26 -8.42 4.63 6.02
C ASP A 26 -8.43 5.66 4.86
N GLY A 27 -9.07 5.32 3.74
CA GLY A 27 -9.25 6.22 2.59
C GLY A 27 -8.06 6.25 1.63
N TRP A 28 -7.16 5.27 1.71
CA TRP A 28 -6.04 5.15 0.77
C TRP A 28 -6.42 4.35 -0.47
N GLU A 29 -6.01 4.84 -1.63
CA GLU A 29 -6.12 4.15 -2.90
C GLU A 29 -4.85 3.34 -3.16
N LEU A 30 -5.00 2.03 -3.39
CA LEU A 30 -3.90 1.16 -3.80
C LEU A 30 -3.47 1.53 -5.24
N VAL A 31 -2.18 1.84 -5.41
CA VAL A 31 -1.59 2.19 -6.70
C VAL A 31 -0.96 0.96 -7.36
N GLN A 32 -0.07 0.27 -6.64
CA GLN A 32 0.64 -0.90 -7.15
C GLN A 32 1.19 -1.77 -6.02
N VAL A 33 1.37 -3.06 -6.30
CA VAL A 33 2.14 -3.98 -5.47
C VAL A 33 3.38 -4.45 -6.25
N VAL A 34 4.56 -4.41 -5.63
CA VAL A 34 5.83 -4.84 -6.24
C VAL A 34 6.61 -5.77 -5.29
N PRO A 35 7.54 -6.59 -5.82
CA PRO A 35 8.50 -7.30 -4.99
C PRO A 35 9.34 -6.33 -4.16
N GLY A 36 9.53 -6.67 -2.88
CA GLY A 36 10.39 -5.95 -1.95
C GLY A 36 11.89 -6.24 -2.20
N PRO A 37 12.78 -5.40 -1.65
CA PRO A 37 14.22 -5.50 -1.90
C PRO A 37 14.88 -6.79 -1.35
N GLY A 38 14.19 -7.58 -0.53
CA GLY A 38 14.68 -8.83 0.05
C GLY A 38 14.48 -10.10 -0.78
N GLY A 39 13.88 -10.01 -1.99
CA GLY A 39 13.57 -11.18 -2.83
C GLY A 39 12.08 -11.57 -2.83
N GLY A 40 11.71 -12.44 -3.78
CA GLY A 40 10.37 -12.53 -4.38
C GLY A 40 9.15 -12.83 -3.49
N GLU A 41 9.34 -13.20 -2.21
CA GLU A 41 8.22 -13.44 -1.28
C GLU A 41 7.82 -12.20 -0.49
N GLN A 42 8.72 -11.22 -0.34
CA GLN A 42 8.37 -9.96 0.29
C GLN A 42 7.70 -9.05 -0.74
N LEU A 43 6.53 -8.52 -0.41
CA LEU A 43 5.80 -7.59 -1.27
C LEU A 43 5.69 -6.23 -0.58
N VAL A 44 5.64 -5.18 -1.38
CA VAL A 44 5.43 -3.80 -0.94
C VAL A 44 4.28 -3.20 -1.73
N ALA A 45 3.32 -2.59 -1.04
CA ALA A 45 2.22 -1.83 -1.63
C ALA A 45 2.52 -0.33 -1.61
N TYR A 46 2.23 0.34 -2.71
CA TYR A 46 2.20 1.79 -2.82
C TYR A 46 0.75 2.27 -2.78
N PHE A 47 0.49 3.28 -1.96
CA PHE A 47 -0.81 3.90 -1.81
C PHE A 47 -0.74 5.40 -2.08
N LYS A 48 -1.89 5.99 -2.40
CA LYS A 48 -2.07 7.44 -2.45
C LYS A 48 -3.39 7.87 -1.80
N ARG A 49 -3.45 9.11 -1.30
CA ARG A 49 -4.65 9.72 -0.74
C ARG A 49 -4.69 11.22 -1.09
N PRO A 50 -5.85 11.81 -1.39
CA PRO A 50 -5.93 13.26 -1.61
C PRO A 50 -5.64 14.01 -0.30
N LEU A 51 -4.82 15.05 -0.38
CA LEU A 51 -4.66 16.00 0.73
C LEU A 51 -5.87 16.94 0.79
N PRO A 52 -6.31 17.35 2.00
CA PRO A 52 -7.32 18.39 2.18
C PRO A 52 -6.97 19.72 1.50
#